data_AF-A0A352LMT3-F1
#
_entry.id   AF-A0A352LMT3-F1
#
_cell.length_a   1.000
_cell.length_b   1.000
_cell.length_c   1.000
_cell.angle_alpha   90.00
_cell.angle_beta   90.00
_cell.angle_gamma   90.00
#
_symmetry.space_group_name_H-M   'P 1'
#
loop_
_entity.id
_entity.type
_entity.pdbx_description
1 polymer ?
#
loop_
_entity_poly.entity_id
_entity_poly.type
_entity_poly.pdbx_seq_one_letter_code
_entity_poly.pdbx_strand_id
1 'polypeptide(L)'
;MCINFSQALSSLKKARSAGRASQELRYFMQPEGVAGSRVPYGANTTVGNFAVSSDASIYYETYGKGEPLVVLHGGAVGSAYELGTLIDRLRETFTVIVVSTRGHGRSEIGTEPLSIE
;
A
#
# COMPACT_ATOMS: atom_id res chain seq x y z
N MET A 1 -30.60 7.33 48.57
CA MET A 1 -30.50 7.87 47.20
C MET A 1 -29.69 6.85 46.38
N CYS A 2 -30.38 5.86 45.80
CA CYS A 2 -29.73 4.71 45.17
C CYS A 2 -29.47 5.05 43.70
N ILE A 3 -28.19 5.19 43.34
CA ILE A 3 -27.80 5.38 41.94
C ILE A 3 -27.95 4.03 41.24
N ASN A 4 -28.85 3.95 40.26
CA ASN A 4 -29.13 2.75 39.49
C ASN A 4 -27.88 2.28 38.74
N PHE A 5 -27.33 1.13 39.15
CA PHE A 5 -26.16 0.47 38.54
C PHE A 5 -26.32 0.17 37.03
N SER A 6 -27.55 0.19 36.51
CA SER A 6 -27.87 -0.01 35.10
C SER A 6 -27.34 1.13 34.19
N GLN A 7 -27.24 2.37 34.68
CA GLN A 7 -26.74 3.49 33.88
C GLN A 7 -25.21 3.56 33.80
N ALA A 8 -24.48 2.88 34.69
CA ALA A 8 -23.02 2.84 34.66
C ALA A 8 -22.49 1.96 33.51
N LEU A 9 -23.23 0.92 33.11
CA LEU A 9 -22.82 -0.02 32.06
C LEU A 9 -23.11 0.48 30.63
N SER A 10 -24.06 1.40 30.44
CA SER A 10 -24.31 1.99 29.12
C SER A 10 -23.19 2.97 28.71
N SER A 11 -22.56 3.64 29.68
CA SER A 11 -21.43 4.54 29.44
C SER A 11 -20.15 3.78 29.09
N LEU A 12 -19.94 2.58 29.64
CA LEU A 12 -18.80 1.72 29.29
C LEU A 12 -18.89 1.09 27.88
N LYS A 13 -20.10 0.88 27.33
CA LYS A 13 -20.23 0.44 25.93
C LYS A 13 -19.89 1.55 24.94
N LYS A 14 -20.09 2.82 25.32
CA LYS A 14 -19.79 4.00 24.48
C LYS A 14 -18.29 4.34 24.45
N ALA A 15 -17.52 3.91 25.46
CA ALA A 15 -16.09 4.16 25.56
C ALA A 15 -15.21 3.13 24.82
N ARG A 16 -15.77 2.03 24.29
CA ARG A 16 -14.98 0.98 23.60
C ARG A 16 -14.78 1.21 22.10
N SER A 17 -15.35 2.26 21.50
CA SER A 17 -15.10 2.61 20.09
C SER A 17 -14.09 3.74 19.89
N ALA A 18 -13.51 4.27 20.96
CA ALA A 18 -12.42 5.25 20.90
C ALA A 18 -11.10 4.52 21.17
N GLY A 19 -10.39 4.11 20.12
CA GLY A 19 -9.04 3.54 20.27
C GLY A 19 -8.68 2.32 19.44
N ARG A 20 -9.31 2.10 18.28
CA ARG A 20 -8.61 1.40 17.20
C ARG A 20 -8.67 2.32 16.00
N ALA A 21 -7.64 3.15 15.83
CA ALA A 21 -7.35 3.67 14.51
C ALA A 21 -7.35 2.42 13.61
N SER A 22 -8.30 2.35 12.67
CA SER A 22 -8.20 1.36 11.62
C SER A 22 -6.82 1.61 11.01
N GLN A 23 -5.94 0.62 11.08
CA GLN A 23 -4.62 0.65 10.44
C GLN A 23 -4.85 0.56 8.92
N GLU A 24 -5.54 1.54 8.35
CA GLU A 24 -5.66 1.69 6.93
C GLU A 24 -4.45 2.45 6.45
N LEU A 25 -3.75 1.85 5.49
CA LEU A 25 -2.59 2.44 4.86
C LEU A 25 -3.01 3.73 4.16
N ARG A 26 -2.16 4.74 4.22
CA ARG A 26 -2.37 6.02 3.53
C ARG A 26 -1.11 6.40 2.77
N TYR A 27 -1.30 7.05 1.62
CA TYR A 27 -0.20 7.66 0.89
C TYR A 27 -0.04 9.15 1.25
N PHE A 28 1.10 9.73 0.87
CA PHE A 28 1.43 11.11 1.18
C PHE A 28 0.39 12.07 0.58
N MET A 29 -0.08 13.03 1.38
CA MET A 29 -1.13 13.99 1.00
C MET A 29 -2.45 13.37 0.52
N GLN A 30 -2.78 12.14 0.96
CA GLN A 30 -4.09 11.56 0.67
C GLN A 30 -5.22 12.45 1.20
N PRO A 31 -6.20 12.85 0.36
CA PRO A 31 -7.33 13.67 0.80
C PRO A 31 -8.16 12.97 1.87
N GLU A 32 -8.76 13.75 2.77
CA GLU A 32 -9.71 13.23 3.75
C GLU A 32 -10.91 12.58 3.05
N GLY A 33 -11.42 11.49 3.64
CA GLY A 33 -12.57 10.75 3.09
C GLY A 33 -12.25 9.87 1.87
N VAL A 34 -11.09 10.01 1.24
CA VAL A 34 -10.62 9.06 0.22
C VAL A 34 -10.01 7.85 0.91
N ALA A 35 -10.42 6.64 0.50
CA ALA A 35 -9.83 5.39 0.96
C ALA A 35 -8.79 4.89 -0.05
N GLY A 36 -7.65 4.42 0.45
CA GLY A 36 -6.63 3.75 -0.37
C GLY A 36 -6.98 2.28 -0.60
N SER A 37 -6.10 1.55 -1.28
CA SER A 37 -6.25 0.10 -1.39
C SER A 37 -6.05 -0.58 -0.04
N ARG A 38 -6.69 -1.72 0.19
CA ARG A 38 -6.36 -2.57 1.35
C ARG A 38 -5.08 -3.37 1.14
N VAL A 39 -4.62 -3.49 -0.10
CA VAL A 39 -3.40 -4.22 -0.44
C VAL A 39 -2.20 -3.28 -0.24
N PRO A 40 -1.16 -3.70 0.51
CA PRO A 40 0.04 -2.90 0.72
C PRO A 40 0.95 -2.93 -0.52
N TYR A 41 0.48 -2.41 -1.66
CA TYR A 41 1.24 -2.42 -2.91
C TYR A 41 2.60 -1.74 -2.76
N GLY A 42 3.65 -2.39 -3.26
CA GLY A 42 5.04 -1.95 -3.11
C GLY A 42 5.71 -2.36 -1.80
N ALA A 43 4.98 -3.05 -0.91
CA ALA A 43 5.49 -3.54 0.37
C ALA A 43 4.85 -4.89 0.81
N ASN A 44 4.14 -5.59 -0.08
CA ASN A 44 3.45 -6.82 0.24
C ASN A 44 4.40 -8.03 0.38
N THR A 45 4.74 -8.38 1.61
CA THR A 45 5.67 -9.49 1.94
C THR A 45 5.20 -10.88 1.51
N THR A 46 3.92 -11.05 1.18
CA THR A 46 3.36 -12.36 0.84
C THR A 46 3.49 -12.72 -0.64
N VAL A 47 3.52 -11.71 -1.52
CA VAL A 47 3.57 -11.90 -2.99
C VAL A 47 4.72 -11.16 -3.65
N GLY A 48 5.44 -10.34 -2.88
CA GLY A 48 6.61 -9.61 -3.34
C GLY A 48 7.76 -10.53 -3.74
N ASN A 49 8.37 -10.20 -4.86
CA ASN A 49 9.53 -10.88 -5.44
C ASN A 49 10.58 -9.85 -5.87
N PHE A 50 11.76 -10.33 -6.25
CA PHE A 50 12.87 -9.49 -6.68
C PHE A 50 13.41 -9.93 -8.03
N ALA A 51 13.66 -8.96 -8.90
CA ALA A 51 14.42 -9.12 -10.13
C ALA A 51 15.82 -8.56 -9.90
N VAL A 52 16.84 -9.39 -10.06
CA VAL A 52 18.23 -8.98 -9.88
C VAL A 52 18.74 -8.35 -11.17
N SER A 53 19.13 -7.07 -11.11
CA SER A 53 19.89 -6.43 -12.17
C SER A 53 21.39 -6.45 -11.86
N SER A 54 22.22 -5.88 -12.74
CA SER A 54 23.67 -5.80 -12.53
C SER A 54 24.07 -4.95 -11.31
N ASP A 55 23.21 -4.05 -10.86
CA ASP A 55 23.57 -3.05 -9.83
C ASP A 55 22.55 -2.95 -8.66
N ALA A 56 21.30 -3.39 -8.85
CA ALA A 56 20.29 -3.35 -7.79
C ALA A 56 19.30 -4.52 -7.87
N SER A 57 18.85 -4.98 -6.70
CA SER A 57 17.70 -5.86 -6.55
C SER A 57 16.39 -5.05 -6.63
N ILE A 58 15.60 -5.31 -7.66
CA ILE A 58 14.37 -4.56 -7.95
C ILE A 58 13.15 -5.34 -7.46
N TYR A 59 12.42 -4.75 -6.54
CA TYR A 59 11.21 -5.32 -5.97
C TYR A 59 10.03 -5.18 -6.94
N TYR A 60 9.28 -6.27 -7.10
CA TYR A 60 8.04 -6.27 -7.85
C TYR A 60 7.01 -7.21 -7.22
N GLU A 61 5.75 -6.99 -7.53
CA GLU A 61 4.62 -7.82 -7.12
C GLU A 61 3.79 -8.18 -8.35
N THR A 62 3.13 -9.34 -8.34
CA THR A 62 2.26 -9.77 -9.43
C THR A 62 0.86 -10.09 -8.92
N TYR A 63 -0.15 -9.53 -9.59
CA TYR A 63 -1.56 -9.67 -9.21
C TYR A 63 -2.43 -9.97 -10.43
N GLY A 64 -3.57 -10.63 -10.20
CA GLY A 64 -4.55 -10.91 -11.26
C GLY A 64 -4.13 -12.03 -12.20
N LYS A 65 -4.85 -12.13 -13.31
CA LYS A 65 -4.64 -13.10 -14.40
C LYS A 65 -5.10 -12.46 -15.71
N GLY A 66 -4.44 -12.76 -16.82
CA GLY A 66 -4.74 -12.19 -18.13
C GLY A 66 -3.48 -11.70 -18.84
N GLU A 67 -3.63 -10.77 -19.78
CA GLU A 67 -2.49 -10.16 -20.48
C GLU A 67 -1.60 -9.37 -19.48
N PRO A 68 -0.27 -9.41 -19.64
CA PRO A 68 0.65 -8.74 -18.74
C PRO A 68 0.58 -7.22 -18.90
N LEU A 69 0.52 -6.51 -17.77
CA LEU A 69 0.52 -5.06 -17.71
C LEU A 69 1.47 -4.59 -16.61
N VAL A 70 2.47 -3.77 -16.97
CA VAL A 70 3.42 -3.21 -16.00
C VAL A 70 2.89 -1.88 -15.46
N VAL A 71 2.93 -1.71 -14.13
CA VAL A 71 2.60 -0.46 -13.46
C VAL A 71 3.84 0.07 -12.76
N LEU A 72 4.23 1.30 -13.12
CA LEU A 72 5.34 2.04 -12.54
C LEU A 72 4.79 3.24 -11.77
N HIS A 73 5.23 3.41 -10.53
CA HIS A 73 5.01 4.67 -9.82
C HIS A 73 6.02 5.72 -10.30
N GLY A 74 5.67 6.99 -10.16
CA GLY A 74 6.53 8.13 -10.49
C GLY A 74 6.86 8.97 -9.27
N GLY A 75 7.54 10.10 -9.51
CA GLY A 75 7.87 11.09 -8.49
C GLY A 75 9.02 10.68 -7.56
N ALA A 76 9.70 11.68 -6.98
CA ALA A 76 10.83 11.46 -6.08
C ALA A 76 10.44 10.91 -4.70
N VAL A 77 9.18 11.06 -4.31
CA VAL A 77 8.62 10.58 -3.03
C VAL A 77 7.42 9.66 -3.24
N GLY A 78 7.16 9.28 -4.49
CA GLY A 78 5.98 8.50 -4.84
C GLY A 78 6.15 7.03 -4.50
N SER A 79 5.02 6.32 -4.43
CA SER A 79 5.00 4.89 -4.11
C SER A 79 3.96 4.16 -4.94
N ALA A 80 4.14 2.86 -5.12
CA ALA A 80 3.14 2.04 -5.81
C ALA A 80 1.76 2.08 -5.13
N TYR A 81 1.72 2.32 -3.82
CA TYR A 81 0.49 2.41 -3.05
C TYR A 81 -0.41 3.58 -3.47
N GLU A 82 0.15 4.68 -4.00
CA GLU A 82 -0.61 5.80 -4.57
C GLU A 82 -1.48 5.39 -5.77
N LEU A 83 -1.02 4.38 -6.52
CA LEU A 83 -1.74 3.80 -7.65
C LEU A 83 -2.64 2.63 -7.22
N GLY A 84 -2.79 2.37 -5.93
CA GLY A 84 -3.41 1.15 -5.42
C GLY A 84 -4.84 0.93 -5.88
N THR A 85 -5.66 1.98 -5.93
CA THR A 85 -7.04 1.89 -6.41
C THR A 85 -7.12 1.61 -7.90
N LEU A 86 -6.16 2.11 -8.69
CA LEU A 86 -6.02 1.77 -10.11
C LEU A 86 -5.59 0.31 -10.28
N ILE A 87 -4.57 -0.15 -9.53
CA ILE A 87 -4.08 -1.53 -9.57
C ILE A 87 -5.20 -2.51 -9.19
N ASP A 88 -6.01 -2.17 -8.19
CA ASP A 88 -7.16 -2.98 -7.77
C ASP A 88 -8.15 -3.23 -8.91
N ARG A 89 -8.34 -2.25 -9.81
CA ARG A 89 -9.20 -2.38 -11.00
C ARG A 89 -8.53 -3.14 -12.13
N LEU A 90 -7.26 -2.83 -12.41
CA LEU A 90 -6.53 -3.46 -13.51
C LEU A 90 -6.38 -4.97 -13.31
N ARG A 91 -6.11 -5.41 -12.07
CA ARG A 91 -5.90 -6.84 -11.76
C ARG A 91 -7.16 -7.70 -11.90
N GLU A 92 -8.34 -7.09 -12.08
CA GLU A 92 -9.57 -7.83 -12.39
C GLU A 92 -9.49 -8.47 -13.79
N THR A 93 -8.68 -7.91 -14.70
CA THR A 93 -8.59 -8.33 -16.12
C THR A 93 -7.17 -8.65 -16.59
N PHE A 94 -6.15 -8.05 -15.97
CA PHE A 94 -4.74 -8.17 -16.38
C PHE A 94 -3.90 -8.92 -15.35
N THR A 95 -2.78 -9.48 -15.81
CA THR A 95 -1.67 -9.85 -14.93
C THR A 95 -0.85 -8.60 -14.66
N VAL A 96 -1.14 -7.91 -13.56
CA VAL A 96 -0.51 -6.63 -13.22
C VAL A 96 0.80 -6.87 -12.50
N ILE A 97 1.89 -6.36 -13.08
CA ILE A 97 3.25 -6.40 -12.52
C ILE A 97 3.54 -5.01 -11.96
N VAL A 98 3.48 -4.89 -10.63
CA VAL A 98 3.71 -3.64 -9.91
C VAL A 98 5.19 -3.57 -9.54
N VAL A 99 5.90 -2.58 -10.07
CA VAL A 99 7.35 -2.44 -9.84
C VAL A 99 7.61 -1.22 -8.97
N SER A 100 8.43 -1.39 -7.93
CA SER A 100 9.03 -0.27 -7.20
C SER A 100 10.32 0.15 -7.90
N THR A 101 10.42 1.40 -8.33
CA THR A 101 11.63 1.88 -9.02
C THR A 101 12.83 1.91 -8.07
N ARG A 102 14.04 1.99 -8.63
CA ARG A 102 15.31 1.99 -7.89
C ARG A 102 15.26 3.03 -6.75
N GLY A 103 15.65 2.62 -5.55
CA GLY A 103 15.62 3.45 -4.33
C GLY A 103 14.23 3.69 -3.70
N HIS A 104 13.17 3.06 -4.22
CA HIS A 104 11.81 3.18 -3.68
C HIS A 104 11.25 1.85 -3.19
N GLY A 105 10.29 1.91 -2.27
CA GLY A 105 9.64 0.74 -1.70
C GLY A 105 10.66 -0.20 -1.08
N ARG A 106 10.75 -1.42 -1.61
CA ARG A 106 11.72 -2.44 -1.18
C ARG A 106 12.86 -2.64 -2.18
N SER A 107 12.90 -1.89 -3.28
CA SER A 107 13.98 -1.95 -4.25
C SER A 107 15.24 -1.30 -3.70
N GLU A 108 16.38 -1.89 -4.00
CA GLU A 108 17.67 -1.29 -3.70
C GLU A 108 17.89 -0.02 -4.53
N ILE A 109 18.68 0.91 -3.99
CA ILE A 109 19.11 2.10 -4.73
C ILE A 109 20.31 1.82 -5.63
N GLY A 110 21.06 0.75 -5.38
CA GLY A 110 22.31 0.43 -6.09
C GLY A 110 23.42 1.46 -5.87
N THR A 111 24.46 1.39 -6.71
CA THR A 111 25.67 2.23 -6.63
C THR A 111 25.90 3.11 -7.85
N GLU A 112 25.45 2.67 -9.02
CA GLU A 112 25.54 3.46 -10.25
C GLU A 112 24.67 4.73 -10.19
N PRO A 113 25.06 5.85 -10.84
CA PRO A 113 24.21 7.04 -10.93
C PRO A 113 22.87 6.76 -11.61
N LEU A 114 21.82 7.51 -11.24
CA LEU A 114 20.57 7.51 -12.01
C LEU A 114 20.79 8.32 -13.30
N SER A 115 20.62 7.69 -14.46
CA SER A 115 20.65 8.33 -15.77
C SER A 115 19.25 8.37 -16.41
N ILE A 116 19.01 9.39 -17.24
CA ILE A 116 17.92 9.44 -18.21
C ILE A 116 18.63 9.39 -19.57
N GLU A 117 18.56 8.25 -20.26
CA GLU A 117 19.01 8.17 -21.66
C GLU A 117 17.94 8.69 -22.62
#